data_AF-A0A380P2I2-F1
#
_entry.id   AF-A0A380P2I2-F1
#
_cell.length_a   1.000
_cell.length_b   1.000
_cell.length_c   1.000
_cell.angle_alpha   90.00
_cell.angle_beta   90.00
_cell.angle_gamma   90.00
#
_symmetry.space_group_name_H-M   'P 1'
#
loop_
_entity.id
_entity.type
_entity.pdbx_description
1 polymer ?
#
loop_
_entity_poly.entity_id
_entity_poly.type
_entity_poly.pdbx_seq_one_letter_code
_entity_poly.pdbx_strand_id
1 'polypeptide(L)'
;MGIFLNISPDHIGPNEHPTFEDYLECKMELFDHSDQIVLNADSDHFGQLIERAEMAVPKDGLWLYAQEHTDADEDMGADMSYRTVREDLQGSTFAVSAHGQQGQALELDGEYDLDMPGDFNQGNATAAMIATRLVGADPEAMRTALNEVKVPGRMQELTSAEHGTIYVDYAHNYASIAALLQFVRANERVDKLAIVVGAPGNKGVSRRPGIGQAINEGADVAYLTSDDPQYENPADINAEIAANIDADKVQIIEQLDRTKAITEAIQASGPNDVVVLAGKGLDEYQKIEGVDTPYENDWAIAQRVVNELTNEPE
;
A
#
# COMPACT_ATOMS: atom_id res chain seq x y z
N MET A 1 12.60 -17.57 8.45
CA MET A 1 12.65 -16.93 7.13
C MET A 1 12.26 -15.48 7.32
N GLY A 2 13.09 -14.57 6.83
CA GLY A 2 12.84 -13.13 6.82
C GLY A 2 12.53 -12.67 5.41
N ILE A 3 11.49 -11.87 5.24
CA ILE A 3 11.11 -11.31 3.94
C ILE A 3 11.14 -9.79 4.08
N PHE A 4 11.94 -9.12 3.27
CA PHE A 4 12.13 -7.68 3.30
C PHE A 4 11.67 -7.07 1.98
N LEU A 5 10.54 -6.36 2.03
CA LEU A 5 9.86 -5.84 0.84
C LEU A 5 10.36 -4.45 0.44
N ASN A 6 10.46 -3.53 1.40
CA ASN A 6 10.92 -2.16 1.21
C ASN A 6 11.20 -1.49 2.57
N ILE A 7 11.84 -0.32 2.51
CA ILE A 7 11.99 0.61 3.63
C ILE A 7 11.81 2.04 3.12
N SER A 8 11.09 2.87 3.87
CA SER A 8 10.99 4.31 3.67
C SER A 8 10.75 4.99 5.02
N PRO A 9 10.93 6.33 5.14
CA PRO A 9 10.69 7.03 6.40
C PRO A 9 9.29 6.77 6.96
N ASP A 10 9.25 6.02 8.07
CA ASP A 10 8.04 5.67 8.79
C ASP A 10 8.42 5.37 10.26
N HIS A 11 7.47 5.48 11.19
CA HIS A 11 7.68 5.21 12.61
C HIS A 11 8.83 6.01 13.24
N ILE A 12 9.11 7.22 12.75
CA ILE A 12 10.14 8.10 13.31
C ILE A 12 9.47 9.11 14.25
N GLY A 13 9.86 9.15 15.51
CA GLY A 13 9.35 10.14 16.46
C GLY A 13 9.66 9.83 17.92
N PRO A 14 9.27 10.73 18.85
CA PRO A 14 9.60 10.63 20.27
C PRO A 14 9.11 9.36 20.98
N ASN A 15 8.04 8.75 20.47
CA ASN A 15 7.41 7.54 21.03
C ASN A 15 7.66 6.29 20.16
N GLU A 16 8.50 6.40 19.13
CA GLU A 16 8.82 5.33 18.18
C GLU A 16 10.35 5.28 17.99
N HIS A 17 10.85 5.27 16.74
CA HIS A 17 12.28 5.30 16.48
C HIS A 17 12.80 6.75 16.51
N PRO A 18 13.91 7.05 17.21
CA PRO A 18 14.45 8.41 17.29
C PRO A 18 14.98 8.94 15.95
N THR A 19 15.38 8.06 15.04
CA THR A 19 15.95 8.39 13.72
C THR A 19 15.53 7.34 12.70
N PHE A 20 15.65 7.66 11.41
CA PHE A 20 15.44 6.67 10.36
C PHE A 20 16.50 5.55 10.41
N GLU A 21 17.72 5.90 10.77
CA GLU A 21 18.82 4.94 10.95
C GLU A 21 18.47 3.91 12.02
N ASP A 22 17.95 4.34 13.18
CA ASP A 22 17.49 3.42 14.23
C ASP A 22 16.35 2.50 13.75
N TYR A 23 15.39 3.05 13.00
CA TYR A 23 14.30 2.27 12.41
C TYR A 23 14.81 1.20 11.43
N LEU A 24 15.73 1.57 10.53
CA LEU A 24 16.35 0.67 9.57
C LEU A 24 17.14 -0.43 10.28
N GLU A 25 17.98 -0.09 11.26
CA GLU A 25 18.74 -1.07 12.06
C GLU A 25 17.81 -2.07 12.76
N CYS A 26 16.74 -1.61 13.42
CA CYS A 26 15.77 -2.50 14.05
C CYS A 26 15.07 -3.43 13.05
N LYS A 27 14.76 -2.97 11.83
CA LYS A 27 14.20 -3.86 10.81
C LYS A 27 15.21 -4.90 10.34
N MET A 28 16.49 -4.52 10.23
CA MET A 28 17.56 -5.42 9.81
C MET A 28 17.86 -6.53 10.82
N GLU A 29 17.48 -6.38 12.10
CA GLU A 29 17.53 -7.48 13.08
C GLU A 29 16.72 -8.71 12.64
N LEU A 30 15.72 -8.54 11.75
CA LEU A 30 15.02 -9.66 11.11
C LEU A 30 15.99 -10.66 10.45
N PHE A 31 17.07 -10.16 9.85
CA PHE A 31 18.05 -10.98 9.15
C PHE A 31 18.82 -11.89 10.11
N ASP A 32 19.19 -11.38 11.29
CA ASP A 32 19.88 -12.17 12.34
C ASP A 32 19.06 -13.32 12.88
N HIS A 33 17.74 -13.20 12.78
CA HIS A 33 16.77 -14.15 13.30
C HIS A 33 16.17 -15.03 12.20
N SER A 34 16.85 -15.15 11.06
CA SER A 34 16.36 -15.88 9.89
C SER A 34 17.38 -16.85 9.31
N ASP A 35 16.97 -18.09 9.02
CA ASP A 35 17.80 -19.07 8.28
C ASP A 35 17.74 -18.90 6.74
N GLN A 36 16.77 -18.13 6.27
CA GLN A 36 16.51 -17.84 4.85
C GLN A 36 16.02 -16.39 4.76
N ILE A 37 16.53 -15.62 3.81
CA ILE A 37 16.18 -14.21 3.59
C ILE A 37 15.70 -14.05 2.14
N VAL A 38 14.52 -13.46 1.96
CA VAL A 38 14.02 -12.99 0.67
C VAL A 38 14.09 -11.46 0.69
N LEU A 39 14.93 -10.87 -0.16
CA LEU A 39 15.23 -9.44 -0.14
C LEU A 39 14.92 -8.81 -1.49
N ASN A 40 14.15 -7.72 -1.45
CA ASN A 40 13.91 -6.88 -2.63
C ASN A 40 15.16 -6.07 -2.98
N ALA A 41 15.71 -6.28 -4.18
CA ALA A 41 16.87 -5.56 -4.68
C ALA A 41 16.56 -4.10 -5.04
N ASP A 42 15.29 -3.75 -5.26
CA ASP A 42 14.86 -2.38 -5.54
C ASP A 42 14.59 -1.58 -4.27
N SER A 43 14.81 -2.16 -3.10
CA SER A 43 14.61 -1.46 -1.83
C SER A 43 15.59 -0.30 -1.70
N ASP A 44 15.10 0.85 -1.24
CA ASP A 44 15.97 1.91 -0.72
C ASP A 44 16.93 1.31 0.33
N HIS A 45 18.13 1.88 0.43
CA HIS A 45 19.19 1.37 1.31
C HIS A 45 19.65 -0.07 0.99
N PHE A 46 19.41 -0.58 -0.23
CA PHE A 46 19.81 -1.94 -0.63
C PHE A 46 21.24 -2.29 -0.25
N GLY A 47 22.21 -1.39 -0.43
CA GLY A 47 23.61 -1.61 -0.06
C GLY A 47 23.81 -2.00 1.42
N GLN A 48 23.08 -1.40 2.35
CA GLN A 48 23.14 -1.76 3.78
C GLN A 48 22.40 -3.07 4.05
N LEU A 49 21.25 -3.26 3.39
CA LEU A 49 20.43 -4.46 3.53
C LEU A 49 21.17 -5.71 3.05
N ILE A 50 21.80 -5.64 1.88
CA ILE A 50 22.53 -6.76 1.28
C ILE A 50 23.76 -7.12 2.10
N GLU A 51 24.55 -6.13 2.55
CA GLU A 51 25.72 -6.35 3.40
C GLU A 51 25.33 -7.08 4.69
N ARG A 52 24.23 -6.65 5.32
CA ARG A 52 23.73 -7.27 6.54
C ARG A 52 23.22 -8.69 6.31
N ALA A 53 22.49 -8.91 5.22
CA ALA A 53 21.93 -10.21 4.87
C ALA A 53 23.04 -11.23 4.54
N GLU A 54 24.06 -10.84 3.76
CA GLU A 54 25.22 -11.68 3.43
C GLU A 54 26.03 -12.10 4.68
N MET A 55 26.04 -11.28 5.72
CA MET A 55 26.65 -11.64 7.01
C MET A 55 25.76 -12.58 7.85
N ALA A 56 24.44 -12.49 7.70
CA ALA A 56 23.47 -13.22 8.51
C ALA A 56 23.25 -14.66 8.03
N VAL A 57 23.23 -14.90 6.73
CA VAL A 57 22.93 -16.21 6.12
C VAL A 57 23.99 -16.63 5.10
N PRO A 58 24.21 -17.94 4.87
CA PRO A 58 25.02 -18.40 3.76
C PRO A 58 24.39 -18.02 2.41
N LYS A 59 25.18 -18.07 1.33
CA LYS A 59 24.72 -17.67 -0.02
C LYS A 59 23.45 -18.39 -0.48
N ASP A 60 23.30 -19.67 -0.17
CA ASP A 60 22.12 -20.49 -0.49
C ASP A 60 20.91 -20.24 0.44
N GLY A 61 21.06 -19.34 1.40
CA GLY A 61 19.98 -18.82 2.23
C GLY A 61 19.56 -17.39 1.90
N LEU A 62 20.17 -16.75 0.91
CA LEU A 62 19.83 -15.38 0.49
C LEU A 62 19.21 -15.42 -0.92
N TRP A 63 17.99 -14.91 -1.04
CA TRP A 63 17.20 -14.90 -2.26
C TRP A 63 16.87 -13.47 -2.64
N LEU A 64 17.36 -13.03 -3.81
CA LEU A 64 17.15 -11.67 -4.30
C LEU A 64 16.07 -11.65 -5.37
N TYR A 65 15.17 -10.67 -5.29
CA TYR A 65 14.19 -10.42 -6.35
C TYR A 65 14.13 -8.93 -6.71
N ALA A 66 13.79 -8.63 -7.97
CA ALA A 66 13.73 -7.25 -8.47
C ALA A 66 12.66 -7.09 -9.56
N GLN A 67 12.17 -5.88 -9.75
CA GLN A 67 11.39 -5.47 -10.92
C GLN A 67 12.33 -5.31 -12.12
N GLU A 68 11.92 -5.83 -13.27
CA GLU A 68 12.65 -5.63 -14.53
C GLU A 68 12.40 -4.19 -15.01
N HIS A 69 13.42 -3.34 -14.93
CA HIS A 69 13.37 -1.98 -15.44
C HIS A 69 13.90 -1.92 -16.88
N THR A 70 13.14 -1.31 -17.79
CA THR A 70 13.45 -1.26 -19.24
C THR A 70 14.73 -0.49 -19.60
N ASP A 71 15.29 0.29 -18.66
CA ASP A 71 16.39 1.22 -18.92
C ASP A 71 17.70 0.92 -18.15
N ALA A 72 17.75 -0.14 -17.35
CA ALA A 72 18.95 -0.53 -16.59
C ALA A 72 19.28 -2.01 -16.79
N ASP A 73 20.00 -2.29 -17.86
CA ASP A 73 20.65 -3.57 -18.19
C ASP A 73 21.92 -3.78 -17.30
N GLU A 74 21.89 -3.31 -16.05
CA GLU A 74 22.89 -3.68 -15.05
C GLU A 74 22.38 -4.94 -14.37
N ASP A 75 23.15 -6.02 -14.48
CA ASP A 75 22.92 -7.29 -13.79
C ASP A 75 22.86 -7.02 -12.27
N MET A 76 21.63 -6.80 -11.76
CA MET A 76 21.34 -6.55 -10.35
C MET A 76 21.70 -7.78 -9.48
N GLY A 77 22.07 -8.90 -10.09
CA GLY A 77 22.37 -10.15 -9.39
C GLY A 77 21.15 -10.79 -8.73
N ALA A 78 19.94 -10.37 -9.12
CA ALA A 78 18.70 -10.92 -8.59
C ALA A 78 18.53 -12.39 -9.03
N ASP A 79 18.07 -13.27 -8.14
CA ASP A 79 17.74 -14.65 -8.47
C ASP A 79 16.43 -14.73 -9.27
N MET A 80 15.52 -13.79 -9.04
CA MET A 80 14.21 -13.70 -9.66
C MET A 80 13.97 -12.27 -10.14
N SER A 81 13.42 -12.09 -11.34
CA SER A 81 12.86 -10.81 -11.74
C SER A 81 11.39 -10.93 -12.05
N TYR A 82 10.66 -9.82 -11.93
CA TYR A 82 9.27 -9.74 -12.35
C TYR A 82 9.02 -8.49 -13.22
N ARG A 83 8.08 -8.58 -14.16
CA ARG A 83 7.61 -7.43 -14.93
C ARG A 83 6.11 -7.47 -15.13
N THR A 84 5.50 -6.29 -15.15
CA THR A 84 4.09 -6.13 -15.49
C THR A 84 3.87 -6.45 -16.97
N VAL A 85 2.97 -7.40 -17.26
CA VAL A 85 2.53 -7.73 -18.62
C VAL A 85 1.27 -6.93 -18.96
N ARG A 86 0.31 -6.95 -18.03
CA ARG A 86 -0.94 -6.20 -18.10
C ARG A 86 -1.35 -5.81 -16.70
N GLU A 87 -1.90 -4.62 -16.55
CA GLU A 87 -2.48 -4.18 -15.30
C GLU A 87 -3.79 -3.46 -15.60
N ASP A 88 -4.78 -3.73 -14.77
CA ASP A 88 -5.99 -2.94 -14.66
C ASP A 88 -6.43 -2.92 -13.19
N LEU A 89 -7.59 -2.34 -12.93
CA LEU A 89 -8.15 -2.20 -11.60
C LEU A 89 -8.61 -3.51 -10.95
N GLN A 90 -8.93 -4.50 -11.77
CA GLN A 90 -9.49 -5.76 -11.31
C GLN A 90 -8.36 -6.73 -10.94
N GLY A 91 -7.17 -6.53 -11.52
CA GLY A 91 -5.98 -7.28 -11.17
C GLY A 91 -4.82 -6.99 -12.12
N SER A 92 -3.79 -7.83 -12.03
CA SER A 92 -2.63 -7.72 -12.90
C SER A 92 -2.19 -9.08 -13.43
N THR A 93 -1.61 -9.09 -14.62
CA THR A 93 -0.84 -10.20 -15.14
C THR A 93 0.63 -9.77 -15.14
N PHE A 94 1.49 -10.58 -14.53
CA PHE A 94 2.93 -10.30 -14.45
C PHE A 94 3.74 -11.55 -14.80
N ALA A 95 4.92 -11.33 -15.38
CA ALA A 95 5.83 -12.41 -15.76
C ALA A 95 6.98 -12.48 -14.75
N VAL A 96 7.24 -13.68 -14.22
CA VAL A 96 8.40 -13.98 -13.36
C VAL A 96 9.45 -14.71 -14.18
N SER A 97 10.71 -14.32 -14.05
CA SER A 97 11.86 -14.90 -14.76
C SER A 97 12.96 -15.28 -13.78
N ALA A 98 13.54 -16.47 -13.95
CA ALA A 98 14.59 -17.01 -13.11
C ALA A 98 15.99 -16.80 -13.65
N HIS A 99 16.89 -16.41 -12.74
CA HIS A 99 18.27 -16.12 -13.04
C HIS A 99 19.20 -17.00 -12.19
N GLY A 100 20.33 -17.36 -12.79
CA GLY A 100 21.31 -18.24 -12.14
C GLY A 100 20.78 -19.63 -11.78
N GLN A 101 21.65 -20.45 -11.21
CA GLN A 101 21.28 -21.83 -10.82
C GLN A 101 20.30 -21.84 -9.63
N GLN A 102 20.41 -20.85 -8.74
CA GLN A 102 19.61 -20.76 -7.52
C GLN A 102 18.15 -20.42 -7.83
N GLY A 103 17.89 -19.33 -8.57
CA GLY A 103 16.54 -18.97 -9.02
C GLY A 103 15.88 -20.07 -9.84
N GLN A 104 16.62 -20.68 -10.78
CA GLN A 104 16.11 -21.77 -11.61
C GLN A 104 15.67 -23.00 -10.80
N ALA A 105 16.25 -23.23 -9.62
CA ALA A 105 15.87 -24.34 -8.74
C ALA A 105 14.46 -24.17 -8.13
N LEU A 106 13.91 -22.96 -8.13
CA LEU A 106 12.55 -22.70 -7.65
C LEU A 106 11.47 -23.06 -8.66
N GLU A 107 11.80 -23.15 -9.95
CA GLU A 107 10.86 -23.51 -11.03
C GLU A 107 9.62 -22.56 -11.07
N LEU A 108 9.86 -21.25 -10.90
CA LEU A 108 8.81 -20.22 -10.85
C LEU A 108 8.67 -19.39 -12.13
N ASP A 109 9.40 -19.71 -13.20
CA ASP A 109 9.28 -19.02 -14.48
C ASP A 109 7.85 -19.10 -15.04
N GLY A 110 7.34 -17.97 -15.54
CA GLY A 110 6.09 -17.90 -16.29
C GLY A 110 5.23 -16.69 -15.97
N GLU A 111 4.03 -16.67 -16.55
CA GLU A 111 3.04 -15.60 -16.36
C GLU A 111 2.02 -15.98 -15.29
N TYR A 112 1.72 -15.04 -14.41
CA TYR A 112 0.83 -15.19 -13.28
C TYR A 112 -0.24 -14.11 -13.32
N ASP A 113 -1.49 -14.52 -13.12
CA ASP A 113 -2.59 -13.62 -12.85
C ASP A 113 -2.69 -13.38 -11.34
N LEU A 114 -2.84 -12.13 -10.95
CA LEU A 114 -2.98 -11.66 -9.58
C LEU A 114 -4.29 -10.90 -9.46
N ASP A 115 -5.21 -11.43 -8.66
CA ASP A 115 -6.51 -10.80 -8.36
C ASP A 115 -6.37 -9.67 -7.31
N MET A 116 -5.27 -8.94 -7.37
CA MET A 116 -5.02 -7.72 -6.63
C MET A 116 -4.40 -6.68 -7.58
N PRO A 117 -5.00 -5.49 -7.70
CA PRO A 117 -4.41 -4.40 -8.47
C PRO A 117 -3.17 -3.82 -7.78
N GLY A 118 -2.31 -3.15 -8.55
CA GLY A 118 -1.10 -2.48 -8.07
C GLY A 118 0.18 -3.22 -8.44
N ASP A 119 1.12 -2.53 -9.08
CA ASP A 119 2.42 -3.06 -9.48
C ASP A 119 3.26 -3.48 -8.27
N PHE A 120 3.15 -2.75 -7.16
CA PHE A 120 3.73 -3.11 -5.87
C PHE A 120 3.23 -4.47 -5.35
N ASN A 121 1.99 -4.87 -5.69
CA ASN A 121 1.48 -6.19 -5.32
C ASN A 121 2.10 -7.32 -6.14
N GLN A 122 2.61 -7.06 -7.34
CA GLN A 122 3.36 -8.04 -8.14
C GLN A 122 4.71 -8.35 -7.47
N GLY A 123 5.37 -7.34 -6.91
CA GLY A 123 6.58 -7.52 -6.09
C GLY A 123 6.30 -8.31 -4.81
N ASN A 124 5.21 -7.97 -4.11
CA ASN A 124 4.77 -8.72 -2.92
C ASN A 124 4.43 -10.18 -3.26
N ALA A 125 3.76 -10.42 -4.39
CA ALA A 125 3.44 -11.74 -4.89
C ALA A 125 4.72 -12.54 -5.20
N THR A 126 5.70 -11.92 -5.86
CA THR A 126 7.00 -12.54 -6.16
C THR A 126 7.72 -12.96 -4.88
N ALA A 127 7.78 -12.08 -3.86
CA ALA A 127 8.35 -12.41 -2.56
C ALA A 127 7.62 -13.58 -1.87
N ALA A 128 6.28 -13.59 -1.92
CA ALA A 128 5.46 -14.66 -1.36
C ALA A 128 5.64 -15.99 -2.11
N MET A 129 5.76 -15.96 -3.44
CA MET A 129 6.04 -17.14 -4.26
C MET A 129 7.38 -17.77 -3.89
N ILE A 130 8.45 -16.96 -3.77
CA ILE A 130 9.76 -17.43 -3.34
C ILE A 130 9.65 -18.09 -1.95
N ALA A 131 9.09 -17.37 -0.98
CA ALA A 131 8.97 -17.84 0.40
C ALA A 131 8.17 -19.14 0.51
N THR A 132 7.03 -19.24 -0.18
CA THR A 132 6.19 -20.45 -0.17
C THR A 132 6.84 -21.60 -0.91
N ARG A 133 7.58 -21.33 -1.99
CA ARG A 133 8.33 -22.35 -2.73
C ARG A 133 9.43 -22.97 -1.88
N LEU A 134 10.15 -22.17 -1.10
CA LEU A 134 11.22 -22.62 -0.19
C LEU A 134 10.72 -23.57 0.90
N VAL A 135 9.43 -23.50 1.28
CA VAL A 135 8.80 -24.43 2.22
C VAL A 135 8.07 -25.60 1.53
N GLY A 136 8.23 -25.74 0.21
CA GLY A 136 7.76 -26.89 -0.56
C GLY A 136 6.38 -26.76 -1.17
N ALA A 137 5.82 -25.55 -1.30
CA ALA A 137 4.59 -25.36 -2.05
C ALA A 137 4.79 -25.65 -3.55
N ASP A 138 3.71 -26.13 -4.17
CA ASP A 138 3.67 -26.50 -5.58
C ASP A 138 3.44 -25.25 -6.47
N PRO A 139 4.22 -25.06 -7.55
CA PRO A 139 4.07 -23.90 -8.42
C PRO A 139 2.68 -23.74 -9.04
N GLU A 140 1.98 -24.84 -9.36
CA GLU A 140 0.63 -24.77 -9.94
C GLU A 140 -0.41 -24.33 -8.90
N ALA A 141 -0.24 -24.78 -7.65
CA ALA A 141 -1.04 -24.29 -6.53
C ALA A 141 -0.87 -22.77 -6.32
N MET A 142 0.34 -22.24 -6.51
CA MET A 142 0.59 -20.78 -6.44
C MET A 142 -0.14 -20.03 -7.54
N ARG A 143 -0.10 -20.52 -8.79
CA ARG A 143 -0.84 -19.92 -9.91
C ARG A 143 -2.33 -19.81 -9.59
N THR A 144 -2.91 -20.89 -9.07
CA THR A 144 -4.32 -20.90 -8.68
C THR A 144 -4.60 -19.91 -7.55
N ALA A 145 -3.76 -19.90 -6.51
CA ALA A 145 -3.97 -19.05 -5.34
C ALA A 145 -3.85 -17.56 -5.66
N LEU A 146 -2.88 -17.15 -6.48
CA LEU A 146 -2.69 -15.73 -6.86
C LEU A 146 -3.88 -15.19 -7.67
N ASN A 147 -4.53 -16.04 -8.46
CA ASN A 147 -5.69 -15.66 -9.27
C ASN A 147 -6.99 -15.50 -8.44
N GLU A 148 -6.98 -15.81 -7.14
CA GLU A 148 -8.16 -15.71 -6.27
C GLU A 148 -7.86 -14.95 -4.96
N VAL A 149 -6.61 -14.56 -4.73
CA VAL A 149 -6.20 -13.96 -3.46
C VAL A 149 -6.77 -12.56 -3.31
N LYS A 150 -7.45 -12.33 -2.18
CA LYS A 150 -7.84 -11.00 -1.71
C LYS A 150 -7.24 -10.77 -0.33
N VAL A 151 -6.67 -9.59 -0.11
CA VAL A 151 -6.20 -9.18 1.22
C VAL A 151 -7.21 -8.17 1.78
N PRO A 152 -7.89 -8.50 2.89
CA PRO A 152 -8.88 -7.59 3.48
C PRO A 152 -8.27 -6.22 3.80
N GLY A 153 -8.94 -5.14 3.40
CA GLY A 153 -8.48 -3.76 3.59
C GLY A 153 -7.35 -3.31 2.67
N ARG A 154 -7.00 -4.09 1.64
CA ARG A 154 -6.03 -3.72 0.60
C ARG A 154 -6.67 -3.72 -0.77
N MET A 155 -6.70 -2.56 -1.41
CA MET A 155 -7.27 -2.35 -2.74
C MET A 155 -8.67 -2.97 -2.92
N GLN A 156 -9.54 -2.85 -1.91
CA GLN A 156 -10.91 -3.34 -2.08
C GLN A 156 -11.70 -2.37 -2.93
N GLU A 157 -12.30 -2.87 -4.01
CA GLU A 157 -13.00 -2.08 -5.02
C GLU A 157 -14.52 -2.25 -4.91
N LEU A 158 -15.24 -1.13 -4.98
CA LEU A 158 -16.68 -1.06 -5.17
C LEU A 158 -16.99 -0.12 -6.33
N THR A 159 -17.80 -0.57 -7.29
CA THR A 159 -18.20 0.25 -8.45
C THR A 159 -19.66 0.68 -8.36
N SER A 160 -19.93 1.90 -8.81
CA SER A 160 -21.26 2.50 -8.93
C SER A 160 -21.40 3.17 -10.30
N ALA A 161 -22.52 2.90 -10.98
CA ALA A 161 -22.78 3.51 -12.28
C ALA A 161 -22.93 5.04 -12.20
N GLU A 162 -23.34 5.58 -11.05
CA GLU A 162 -23.58 7.01 -10.84
C GLU A 162 -22.45 7.71 -10.09
N HIS A 163 -21.69 6.96 -9.29
CA HIS A 163 -20.69 7.49 -8.35
C HIS A 163 -19.26 7.00 -8.62
N GLY A 164 -19.04 6.33 -9.76
CA GLY A 164 -17.72 5.89 -10.21
C GLY A 164 -17.15 4.75 -9.36
N THR A 165 -15.83 4.77 -9.15
CA THR A 165 -15.11 3.69 -8.46
C THR A 165 -14.71 4.14 -7.05
N ILE A 166 -14.91 3.27 -6.06
CA ILE A 166 -14.51 3.50 -4.68
C ILE A 166 -13.47 2.44 -4.28
N TYR A 167 -12.31 2.91 -3.80
CA TYR A 167 -11.25 2.07 -3.25
C TYR A 167 -11.16 2.21 -1.75
N VAL A 168 -10.91 1.10 -1.06
CA VAL A 168 -10.58 1.07 0.37
C VAL A 168 -9.21 0.44 0.55
N ASP A 169 -8.26 1.20 1.12
CA ASP A 169 -6.90 0.74 1.38
C ASP A 169 -6.37 1.21 2.75
N TYR A 170 -5.48 0.40 3.32
CA TYR A 170 -4.75 0.68 4.56
C TYR A 170 -3.51 1.58 4.38
N ALA A 171 -3.31 2.18 3.21
CA ALA A 171 -2.24 3.13 2.93
C ALA A 171 -2.31 4.35 3.88
N HIS A 172 -1.22 4.63 4.60
CA HIS A 172 -1.22 5.60 5.71
C HIS A 172 0.09 6.39 5.86
N ASN A 173 0.98 6.29 4.89
CA ASN A 173 2.24 7.05 4.82
C ASN A 173 2.47 7.53 3.38
N TYR A 174 3.50 8.36 3.16
CA TYR A 174 3.80 8.91 1.83
C TYR A 174 3.88 7.83 0.75
N ALA A 175 4.77 6.84 0.94
CA ALA A 175 5.05 5.83 -0.08
C ALA A 175 3.80 5.04 -0.47
N SER A 176 3.02 4.58 0.52
CA SER A 176 1.81 3.80 0.24
C SER A 176 0.69 4.61 -0.40
N ILE A 177 0.48 5.86 0.02
CA ILE A 177 -0.58 6.71 -0.56
C ILE A 177 -0.18 7.18 -1.96
N ALA A 178 1.08 7.56 -2.18
CA ALA A 178 1.57 7.97 -3.49
C ALA A 178 1.45 6.84 -4.51
N ALA A 179 1.90 5.63 -4.15
CA ALA A 179 1.76 4.44 -5.01
C ALA A 179 0.29 4.15 -5.33
N LEU A 180 -0.60 4.22 -4.34
CA LEU A 180 -2.04 4.03 -4.53
C LEU A 180 -2.64 5.04 -5.51
N LEU A 181 -2.39 6.34 -5.31
CA LEU A 181 -2.95 7.39 -6.17
C LEU A 181 -2.37 7.33 -7.59
N GLN A 182 -1.08 7.02 -7.73
CA GLN A 182 -0.44 6.85 -9.02
C GLN A 182 -1.01 5.65 -9.78
N PHE A 183 -1.19 4.52 -9.08
CA PHE A 183 -1.80 3.32 -9.64
C PHE A 183 -3.20 3.63 -10.23
N VAL A 184 -4.05 4.30 -9.45
CA VAL A 184 -5.39 4.71 -9.91
C VAL A 184 -5.31 5.60 -11.16
N ARG A 185 -4.43 6.61 -11.16
CA ARG A 185 -4.26 7.51 -12.31
C ARG A 185 -3.72 6.83 -13.57
N ALA A 186 -2.89 5.80 -13.41
CA ALA A 186 -2.30 5.08 -14.53
C ALA A 186 -3.29 4.11 -15.20
N ASN A 187 -4.22 3.56 -14.42
CA ASN A 187 -5.08 2.45 -14.85
C ASN A 187 -6.55 2.83 -15.08
N GLU A 188 -6.98 4.02 -14.63
CA GLU A 188 -8.31 4.57 -14.90
C GLU A 188 -8.28 5.86 -15.70
N ARG A 189 -9.29 6.02 -16.55
CA ARG A 189 -9.67 7.36 -17.00
C ARG A 189 -10.46 8.03 -15.88
N VAL A 190 -9.74 8.73 -15.01
CA VAL A 190 -10.33 9.45 -13.87
C VAL A 190 -10.57 10.91 -14.25
N ASP A 191 -11.83 11.34 -14.24
CA ASP A 191 -12.16 12.76 -14.40
C ASP A 191 -11.80 13.55 -13.13
N LYS A 192 -12.09 12.99 -11.94
CA LYS A 192 -11.72 13.54 -10.64
C LYS A 192 -11.35 12.44 -9.63
N LEU A 193 -10.20 12.58 -8.97
CA LEU A 193 -9.71 11.69 -7.93
C LEU A 193 -9.83 12.36 -6.55
N ALA A 194 -10.74 11.87 -5.72
CA ALA A 194 -10.88 12.29 -4.33
C ALA A 194 -10.21 11.29 -3.38
N ILE A 195 -9.61 11.78 -2.30
CA ILE A 195 -9.08 10.95 -1.22
C ILE A 195 -9.67 11.37 0.12
N VAL A 196 -10.15 10.40 0.90
CA VAL A 196 -10.57 10.55 2.30
C VAL A 196 -9.47 9.98 3.18
N VAL A 197 -8.84 10.82 4.00
CA VAL A 197 -7.67 10.41 4.79
C VAL A 197 -7.56 11.21 6.08
N GLY A 198 -7.02 10.56 7.10
CA GLY A 198 -6.62 11.18 8.36
C GLY A 198 -5.24 10.67 8.77
N ALA A 199 -4.81 11.01 9.98
CA ALA A 199 -3.59 10.47 10.56
C ALA A 199 -3.76 10.21 12.06
N PRO A 200 -2.98 9.27 12.64
CA PRO A 200 -2.98 9.04 14.07
C PRO A 200 -2.42 10.24 14.85
N GLY A 201 -2.92 10.41 16.07
CA GLY A 201 -2.36 11.28 17.10
C GLY A 201 -1.34 10.55 17.97
N ASN A 202 -0.38 11.29 18.51
CA ASN A 202 0.70 10.88 19.41
C ASN A 202 1.65 9.78 18.88
N LYS A 203 1.38 9.25 17.68
CA LYS A 203 2.12 8.23 16.94
C LYS A 203 2.11 8.61 15.46
N GLY A 204 3.17 8.29 14.72
CA GLY A 204 3.19 8.53 13.26
C GLY A 204 3.10 10.00 12.87
N VAL A 205 3.42 10.93 13.77
CA VAL A 205 3.36 12.40 13.53
C VAL A 205 4.23 12.78 12.31
N SER A 206 5.38 12.12 12.16
CA SER A 206 6.30 12.29 11.03
C SER A 206 5.69 11.94 9.66
N ARG A 207 4.58 11.20 9.62
CA ARG A 207 3.88 10.83 8.38
C ARG A 207 3.07 11.99 7.80
N ARG A 208 2.59 12.92 8.63
CA ARG A 208 1.61 13.96 8.25
C ARG A 208 2.09 14.83 7.07
N PRO A 209 3.36 15.29 7.03
CA PRO A 209 3.86 16.01 5.85
C PRO A 209 3.86 15.16 4.58
N GLY A 210 4.25 13.89 4.72
CA GLY A 210 4.26 12.92 3.62
C GLY A 210 2.87 12.62 3.07
N ILE A 211 1.83 12.58 3.92
CA ILE A 211 0.44 12.44 3.47
C ILE A 211 0.05 13.63 2.58
N GLY A 212 0.32 14.87 3.03
CA GLY A 212 0.05 16.07 2.23
C GLY A 212 0.81 16.10 0.90
N GLN A 213 2.07 15.64 0.90
CA GLN A 213 2.86 15.51 -0.31
C GLN A 213 2.24 14.51 -1.30
N ALA A 214 1.88 13.30 -0.85
CA ALA A 214 1.26 12.29 -1.72
C ALA A 214 -0.07 12.79 -2.32
N ILE A 215 -0.87 13.53 -1.55
CA ILE A 215 -2.10 14.17 -2.02
C ILE A 215 -1.82 15.12 -3.19
N ASN A 216 -0.79 15.96 -3.10
CA ASN A 216 -0.42 16.90 -4.17
C ASN A 216 0.00 16.21 -5.47
N GLU A 217 0.49 14.98 -5.37
CA GLU A 217 1.04 14.23 -6.51
C GLU A 217 -0.05 13.54 -7.33
N GLY A 218 -1.23 13.25 -6.75
CA GLY A 218 -2.26 12.45 -7.43
C GLY A 218 -3.71 12.89 -7.28
N ALA A 219 -4.11 13.53 -6.18
CA ALA A 219 -5.52 13.81 -5.88
C ALA A 219 -5.97 15.21 -6.35
N ASP A 220 -7.24 15.33 -6.72
CA ASP A 220 -7.90 16.61 -7.03
C ASP A 220 -8.63 17.18 -5.80
N VAL A 221 -9.10 16.32 -4.90
CA VAL A 221 -9.79 16.70 -3.66
C VAL A 221 -9.32 15.86 -2.49
N ALA A 222 -9.03 16.52 -1.37
CA ALA A 222 -8.70 15.89 -0.11
C ALA A 222 -9.80 16.16 0.92
N TYR A 223 -10.46 15.09 1.35
CA TYR A 223 -11.34 15.08 2.52
C TYR A 223 -10.51 14.69 3.75
N LEU A 224 -10.12 15.71 4.53
CA LEU A 224 -9.35 15.50 5.75
C LEU A 224 -10.28 15.20 6.92
N THR A 225 -10.04 14.08 7.59
CA THR A 225 -10.94 13.54 8.61
C THR A 225 -10.19 12.96 9.82
N SER A 226 -10.93 12.64 10.89
CA SER A 226 -10.36 11.94 12.03
C SER A 226 -10.02 10.50 11.66
N ASP A 227 -8.86 10.02 12.12
CA ASP A 227 -8.44 8.61 12.06
C ASP A 227 -8.37 8.07 13.50
N ASP A 228 -7.18 7.95 14.08
CA ASP A 228 -6.93 7.57 15.47
C ASP A 228 -6.33 8.75 16.26
N PRO A 229 -7.12 9.78 16.60
CA PRO A 229 -6.58 11.02 17.16
C PRO A 229 -5.92 10.85 18.53
N GLN A 230 -6.14 9.73 19.22
CA GLN A 230 -5.57 9.46 20.53
C GLN A 230 -5.85 10.61 21.50
N TYR A 231 -4.83 11.29 22.02
CA TYR A 231 -4.99 12.43 22.93
C TYR A 231 -4.78 13.79 22.23
N GLU A 232 -4.58 13.80 20.91
CA GLU A 232 -4.49 15.02 20.12
C GLU A 232 -5.88 15.47 19.63
N ASN A 233 -6.01 16.77 19.34
CA ASN A 233 -7.19 17.31 18.71
C ASN A 233 -7.17 16.96 17.21
N PRO A 234 -8.19 16.26 16.66
CA PRO A 234 -8.23 15.89 15.24
C PRO A 234 -8.08 17.08 14.28
N ALA A 235 -8.61 18.25 14.64
CA ALA A 235 -8.51 19.45 13.80
C ALA A 235 -7.05 19.94 13.68
N ASP A 236 -6.26 19.80 14.74
CA ASP A 236 -4.85 20.20 14.71
C ASP A 236 -4.05 19.23 13.82
N ILE A 237 -4.36 17.92 13.86
CA ILE A 237 -3.78 16.91 12.97
C ILE A 237 -4.11 17.24 11.50
N ASN A 238 -5.37 17.52 11.21
CA ASN A 238 -5.81 17.90 9.87
C ASN A 238 -5.12 19.17 9.37
N ALA A 239 -4.96 20.18 10.24
CA ALA A 239 -4.24 21.40 9.90
C ALA A 239 -2.76 21.14 9.55
N GLU A 240 -2.09 20.22 10.25
CA GLU A 240 -0.71 19.82 9.92
C GLU A 240 -0.61 19.13 8.55
N ILE A 241 -1.55 18.25 8.20
CA ILE A 241 -1.61 17.63 6.87
C ILE A 241 -1.89 18.71 5.81
N ALA A 242 -2.92 19.55 6.04
CA ALA A 242 -3.34 20.61 5.13
C ALA A 242 -2.22 21.63 4.84
N ALA A 243 -1.37 21.92 5.82
CA ALA A 243 -0.22 22.82 5.64
C ALA A 243 0.81 22.30 4.61
N ASN A 244 0.75 21.01 4.27
CA ASN A 244 1.60 20.38 3.26
C ASN A 244 0.86 20.11 1.94
N ILE A 245 -0.38 20.61 1.78
CA ILE A 245 -1.17 20.51 0.55
C ILE A 245 -1.13 21.85 -0.20
N ASP A 246 -0.89 21.79 -1.51
CA ASP A 246 -0.97 22.92 -2.43
C ASP A 246 -2.43 23.21 -2.77
N ALA A 247 -3.02 24.17 -2.05
CA ALA A 247 -4.44 24.53 -2.18
C ALA A 247 -4.83 25.13 -3.55
N ASP A 248 -3.85 25.51 -4.39
CA ASP A 248 -4.11 25.92 -5.77
C ASP A 248 -4.32 24.71 -6.70
N LYS A 249 -3.85 23.53 -6.29
CA LYS A 249 -3.97 22.27 -7.06
C LYS A 249 -5.06 21.35 -6.52
N VAL A 250 -5.19 21.27 -5.19
CA VAL A 250 -6.07 20.32 -4.52
C VAL A 250 -7.11 21.06 -3.71
N GLN A 251 -8.39 20.75 -3.93
CA GLN A 251 -9.46 21.25 -3.08
C GLN A 251 -9.42 20.52 -1.72
N ILE A 252 -9.32 21.26 -0.62
CA ILE A 252 -9.34 20.69 0.73
C ILE A 252 -10.73 20.85 1.34
N ILE A 253 -11.28 19.76 1.85
CA ILE A 253 -12.55 19.71 2.60
C ILE A 253 -12.25 19.10 3.97
N GLU A 254 -12.54 19.81 5.05
CA GLU A 254 -12.37 19.31 6.40
C GLU A 254 -13.70 18.77 6.94
N GLN A 255 -13.72 17.49 7.32
CA GLN A 255 -14.87 16.81 7.91
C GLN A 255 -14.37 15.82 8.96
N LEU A 256 -14.38 16.21 10.24
CA LEU A 256 -13.79 15.41 11.32
C LEU A 256 -14.50 14.07 11.58
N ASP A 257 -15.77 13.96 11.20
CA ASP A 257 -16.52 12.70 11.28
C ASP A 257 -16.20 11.85 10.05
N ARG A 258 -15.44 10.76 10.23
CA ARG A 258 -14.97 9.91 9.13
C ARG A 258 -16.12 9.32 8.32
N THR A 259 -17.19 8.88 8.98
CA THR A 259 -18.37 8.36 8.29
C THR A 259 -18.99 9.43 7.40
N LYS A 260 -19.14 10.67 7.91
CA LYS A 260 -19.64 11.78 7.09
C LYS A 260 -18.70 12.15 5.95
N ALA A 261 -17.39 12.15 6.19
CA ALA A 261 -16.41 12.46 5.15
C ALA A 261 -16.50 11.47 3.98
N ILE A 262 -16.60 10.17 4.30
CA ILE A 262 -16.81 9.10 3.32
C ILE A 262 -18.13 9.32 2.56
N THR A 263 -19.23 9.59 3.28
CA THR A 263 -20.53 9.84 2.66
C THR A 263 -20.49 11.04 1.72
N GLU A 264 -19.93 12.16 2.16
CA GLU A 264 -19.83 13.40 1.37
C GLU A 264 -18.93 13.23 0.14
N ALA A 265 -17.85 12.46 0.24
CA ALA A 265 -16.95 12.17 -0.88
C ALA A 265 -17.64 11.33 -1.96
N ILE A 266 -18.34 10.26 -1.57
CA ILE A 266 -19.08 9.39 -2.50
C ILE A 266 -20.29 10.13 -3.11
N GLN A 267 -21.03 10.90 -2.32
CA GLN A 267 -22.17 11.67 -2.85
C GLN A 267 -21.75 12.75 -3.85
N ALA A 268 -20.54 13.29 -3.71
CA ALA A 268 -20.02 14.31 -4.60
C ALA A 268 -19.34 13.74 -5.87
N SER A 269 -19.12 12.42 -5.95
CA SER A 269 -18.50 11.78 -7.10
C SER A 269 -19.50 11.48 -8.21
N GLY A 270 -19.07 11.66 -9.45
CA GLY A 270 -19.80 11.26 -10.65
C GLY A 270 -19.37 9.91 -11.23
N PRO A 271 -19.96 9.50 -12.37
CA PRO A 271 -19.75 8.17 -12.97
C PRO A 271 -18.31 7.82 -13.38
N ASN A 272 -17.45 8.83 -13.60
CA ASN A 272 -16.05 8.65 -14.02
C ASN A 272 -15.05 9.17 -12.97
N ASP A 273 -15.54 9.45 -11.77
CA ASP A 273 -14.70 9.89 -10.66
C ASP A 273 -14.25 8.68 -9.85
N VAL A 274 -13.18 8.85 -9.09
CA VAL A 274 -12.67 7.82 -8.17
C VAL A 274 -12.56 8.40 -6.77
N VAL A 275 -13.01 7.63 -5.78
CA VAL A 275 -12.91 7.96 -4.36
C VAL A 275 -12.02 6.92 -3.67
N VAL A 276 -10.90 7.38 -3.11
CA VAL A 276 -9.99 6.54 -2.33
C VAL A 276 -10.21 6.79 -0.84
N LEU A 277 -10.54 5.73 -0.08
CA LEU A 277 -10.61 5.73 1.37
C LEU A 277 -9.32 5.12 1.91
N ALA A 278 -8.44 5.98 2.43
CA ALA A 278 -7.10 5.60 2.86
C ALA A 278 -6.95 5.66 4.39
N GLY A 279 -6.09 4.80 4.92
CA GLY A 279 -5.64 4.82 6.32
C GLY A 279 -6.16 3.64 7.13
N LYS A 280 -7.49 3.48 7.20
CA LYS A 280 -8.13 2.53 8.11
C LYS A 280 -8.43 1.16 7.52
N GLY A 281 -8.58 1.03 6.19
CA GLY A 281 -8.96 -0.23 5.57
C GLY A 281 -10.22 -0.83 6.21
N LEU A 282 -10.07 -1.97 6.89
CA LEU A 282 -11.17 -2.65 7.61
C LEU A 282 -11.12 -2.49 9.14
N ASP A 283 -10.35 -1.55 9.68
CA ASP A 283 -10.31 -1.30 11.12
C ASP A 283 -11.71 -0.94 11.65
N GLU A 284 -12.14 -1.63 12.70
CA GLU A 284 -13.49 -1.52 13.29
C GLU A 284 -13.53 -0.58 14.51
N TYR A 285 -12.50 0.24 14.70
CA TYR A 285 -12.45 1.22 15.79
C TYR A 285 -11.64 2.46 15.41
N GLN A 286 -11.94 3.56 16.11
CA GLN A 286 -11.11 4.76 16.16
C GLN A 286 -10.60 4.96 17.57
N LYS A 287 -9.32 5.25 17.73
CA LYS A 287 -8.72 5.46 19.04
C LYS A 287 -8.89 6.92 19.49
N ILE A 288 -9.77 7.14 20.46
CA ILE A 288 -10.16 8.47 20.95
C ILE A 288 -9.90 8.52 22.46
N GLU A 289 -9.08 9.47 22.91
CA GLU A 289 -8.62 9.63 24.29
C GLU A 289 -8.05 8.33 24.90
N GLY A 290 -7.38 7.53 24.06
CA GLY A 290 -6.81 6.23 24.42
C GLY A 290 -7.80 5.06 24.46
N VAL A 291 -9.08 5.29 24.11
CA VAL A 291 -10.14 4.28 24.08
C VAL A 291 -10.41 3.86 22.63
N ASP A 292 -10.40 2.56 22.38
CA ASP A 292 -10.81 1.99 21.09
C ASP A 292 -12.34 2.12 20.97
N THR A 293 -12.79 3.16 20.26
CA THR A 293 -14.21 3.51 20.10
C THR A 293 -14.76 2.82 18.86
N PRO A 294 -15.90 2.11 18.93
CA PRO A 294 -16.45 1.37 17.78
C PRO A 294 -16.63 2.23 16.52
N TYR A 295 -16.20 1.69 15.39
CA TYR A 295 -16.29 2.29 14.06
C TYR A 295 -16.75 1.23 13.07
N GLU A 296 -17.60 1.60 12.10
CA GLU A 296 -18.23 0.66 11.17
C GLU A 296 -17.23 0.05 10.17
N ASN A 297 -16.02 0.60 10.07
CA ASN A 297 -15.00 0.39 9.02
C ASN A 297 -15.36 1.04 7.67
N ASP A 298 -14.33 1.42 6.91
CA ASP A 298 -14.48 2.20 5.67
C ASP A 298 -15.28 1.43 4.61
N TRP A 299 -15.04 0.12 4.49
CA TRP A 299 -15.68 -0.73 3.49
C TRP A 299 -17.18 -0.87 3.72
N ALA A 300 -17.60 -1.15 4.95
CA ALA A 300 -19.02 -1.28 5.28
C ALA A 300 -19.76 0.06 5.10
N ILE A 301 -19.14 1.18 5.45
CA ILE A 301 -19.69 2.52 5.18
C ILE A 301 -19.83 2.76 3.68
N ALA A 302 -18.79 2.49 2.89
CA ALA A 302 -18.82 2.66 1.44
C ALA A 302 -19.94 1.83 0.79
N GLN A 303 -20.04 0.55 1.17
CA GLN A 303 -21.11 -0.34 0.71
C GLN A 303 -22.49 0.20 1.08
N ARG A 304 -22.67 0.64 2.33
CA ARG A 304 -23.94 1.19 2.80
C ARG A 304 -24.33 2.46 2.03
N VAL A 305 -23.41 3.41 1.86
CA VAL A 305 -23.67 4.67 1.15
C VAL A 305 -24.02 4.42 -0.31
N VAL A 306 -23.25 3.57 -1.02
CA VAL A 306 -23.55 3.24 -2.42
C VAL A 306 -24.88 2.52 -2.57
N ASN A 307 -25.21 1.60 -1.65
CA ASN A 307 -26.51 0.94 -1.64
C ASN A 307 -27.67 1.91 -1.35
N GLU A 308 -27.47 2.89 -0.48
CA GLU A 308 -28.49 3.92 -0.20
C GLU A 308 -28.74 4.77 -1.45
N LEU A 309 -27.69 5.27 -2.09
CA LEU A 309 -27.79 6.15 -3.27
C LEU A 309 -28.38 5.44 -4.49
N THR A 310 -28.05 4.17 -4.71
CA THR A 310 -28.61 3.39 -5.83
C THR A 310 -30.06 2.98 -5.64
N ASN A 311 -30.59 3.03 -4.41
CA ASN A 311 -31.97 2.68 -4.08
C ASN A 311 -32.87 3.90 -3.81
N GLU A 312 -32.37 5.14 -3.95
CA GLU A 312 -33.23 6.32 -3.88
C GLU A 312 -34.14 6.38 -5.13
N PRO A 313 -35.48 6.42 -4.96
CA PRO A 313 -36.37 6.61 -6.11
C PRO A 313 -36.23 8.05 -6.64
N GLU A 314 -36.02 8.16 -7.97
CA GLU A 314 -36.04 9.43 -8.74
C GLU A 314 -37.17 10.39 -8.35
#